data_AF-A0A4C1V7A2-F1
#
_entry.id   AF-A0A4C1V7A2-F1
#
_cell.length_a   1.000
_cell.length_b   1.000
_cell.length_c   1.000
_cell.angle_alpha   90.00
_cell.angle_beta   90.00
_cell.angle_gamma   90.00
#
_symmetry.space_group_name_H-M   'P 1'
#
loop_
_entity.id
_entity.type
_entity.pdbx_description
1 polymer ?
#
loop_
_entity_poly.entity_id
_entity_poly.type
_entity_poly.pdbx_seq_one_letter_code
_entity_poly.pdbx_strand_id
1 'polypeptide(L)'
;MDSCVLPRLTYGAQTWIYNKYTKTKIRTCQRSMERSILDLKLIDKHRSSDIRHKTKLINAGKHAQQLKWKWAGHMIRTTGERWTKLVTTWKGPKSKRARGRPIDRWTDDHER
;
A
#
# COMPACT_ATOMS: atom_id res chain seq x y z
N MET A 1 -14.32 -12.80 4.29
CA MET A 1 -13.02 -12.40 4.87
C MET A 1 -12.37 -11.25 4.11
N ASP A 2 -12.36 -11.28 2.77
CA ASP A 2 -11.81 -10.17 1.97
C ASP A 2 -12.45 -8.80 2.29
N SER A 3 -13.74 -8.80 2.63
CA SER A 3 -14.52 -7.60 3.00
C SER A 3 -13.96 -6.81 4.19
N CYS A 4 -13.24 -7.45 5.12
CA CYS A 4 -12.68 -6.77 6.29
C CYS A 4 -11.15 -6.63 6.23
N VAL A 5 -10.46 -7.62 5.66
CA VAL A 5 -8.99 -7.64 5.61
C VAL A 5 -8.45 -6.62 4.61
N LEU A 6 -9.04 -6.53 3.41
CA LEU A 6 -8.54 -5.65 2.36
C LEU A 6 -8.72 -4.17 2.72
N PRO A 7 -9.91 -3.68 3.12
CA PRO A 7 -10.06 -2.26 3.46
C PRO A 7 -9.16 -1.85 4.61
N ARG A 8 -8.94 -2.74 5.59
CA ARG A 8 -8.05 -2.47 6.72
C ARG A 8 -6.58 -2.39 6.31
N LEU A 9 -6.12 -3.30 5.45
CA LEU A 9 -4.73 -3.32 4.98
C LEU A 9 -4.40 -2.24 3.95
N THR A 10 -5.40 -1.77 3.21
CA THR A 10 -5.21 -0.80 2.12
C THR A 10 -5.83 0.56 2.44
N TYR A 11 -6.20 0.82 3.69
CA TYR A 11 -6.68 2.11 4.12
C TYR A 11 -5.59 3.16 3.88
N GLY A 12 -5.92 4.21 3.13
CA GLY A 12 -4.96 5.26 2.75
C GLY A 12 -3.97 4.86 1.66
N ALA A 13 -4.10 3.67 1.03
CA ALA A 13 -3.19 3.24 -0.04
C ALA A 13 -3.10 4.22 -1.23
N GLN A 14 -4.13 5.05 -1.41
CA GLN A 14 -4.18 6.11 -2.42
C GLN A 14 -3.06 7.14 -2.27
N THR A 15 -2.62 7.42 -1.04
CA THR A 15 -1.60 8.44 -0.72
C THR A 15 -0.22 7.84 -0.46
N TRP A 16 -0.09 6.51 -0.49
CA TRP A 16 1.18 5.84 -0.22
C TRP A 16 2.16 5.90 -1.39
N ILE A 17 3.44 5.82 -1.04
CA ILE A 17 4.54 5.59 -1.98
C ILE A 17 4.71 4.09 -2.13
N TYR A 18 4.74 3.60 -3.37
CA TYR A 18 4.70 2.17 -3.67
C TYR A 18 6.09 1.56 -3.93
N ASN A 19 7.02 1.84 -3.01
CA ASN A 19 8.37 1.29 -3.06
C ASN A 19 8.45 -0.16 -2.53
N LYS A 20 9.63 -0.78 -2.67
CA LYS A 20 9.89 -2.17 -2.20
C LYS A 20 9.60 -2.35 -0.71
N TYR A 21 9.82 -1.31 0.10
CA TYR A 21 9.56 -1.34 1.52
C TYR A 21 8.05 -1.44 1.82
N THR A 22 7.23 -0.56 1.25
CA THR A 22 5.76 -0.59 1.39
C THR A 22 5.18 -1.93 0.93
N LYS A 23 5.61 -2.43 -0.24
CA LYS A 23 5.20 -3.74 -0.76
C LYS A 23 5.53 -4.87 0.22
N THR A 24 6.73 -4.83 0.81
CA THR A 24 7.16 -5.84 1.79
C THR A 24 6.32 -5.77 3.06
N LYS A 25 6.04 -4.57 3.59
CA LYS A 25 5.23 -4.38 4.80
C LYS A 25 3.79 -4.87 4.62
N ILE A 26 3.15 -4.53 3.50
CA ILE A 26 1.80 -5.03 3.17
C ILE A 26 1.81 -6.56 3.10
N ARG A 27 2.79 -7.14 2.38
CA ARG A 27 2.95 -8.59 2.25
C ARG A 27 3.11 -9.26 3.62
N THR A 28 4.02 -8.78 4.47
CA THR A 28 4.28 -9.38 5.79
C THR A 28 3.05 -9.29 6.70
N CYS A 29 2.35 -8.16 6.67
CA CYS A 29 1.13 -7.98 7.46
C CYS A 29 0.02 -8.95 6.97
N GLN A 30 -0.21 -9.04 5.66
CA GLN A 30 -1.15 -10.00 5.08
C GLN A 30 -0.81 -11.44 5.50
N ARG A 31 0.47 -11.83 5.49
CA ARG A 31 0.88 -13.20 5.92
C ARG A 31 0.62 -13.46 7.39
N SER A 32 0.89 -12.49 8.25
CA SER A 32 0.60 -12.60 9.69
C SER A 32 -0.90 -12.75 9.93
N MET A 33 -1.73 -11.96 9.25
CA MET A 33 -3.18 -12.05 9.33
C MET A 33 -3.71 -13.40 8.82
N GLU A 34 -3.24 -13.85 7.65
CA GLU A 34 -3.61 -15.16 7.08
C GLU A 34 -3.34 -16.31 8.06
N ARG A 35 -2.22 -16.27 8.79
CA ARG A 35 -1.91 -17.25 9.83
C ARG A 35 -2.85 -17.15 11.02
N SER A 36 -3.09 -15.94 11.52
CA SER A 36 -3.97 -15.71 12.66
C SER A 36 -5.41 -16.15 12.38
N ILE A 37 -5.89 -15.98 11.15
CA ILE A 37 -7.23 -16.40 10.72
C ILE A 37 -7.39 -17.92 10.77
N LEU A 38 -6.32 -18.66 10.45
CA LEU A 38 -6.30 -20.13 10.48
C LEU A 38 -5.78 -20.69 11.81
N ASP A 39 -5.56 -19.83 12.81
CA ASP A 39 -4.97 -20.18 14.11
C ASP A 39 -3.62 -20.95 14.02
N LEU A 40 -2.78 -20.57 13.06
CA LEU A 40 -1.49 -21.24 12.81
C LEU A 40 -0.31 -20.53 13.50
N LYS A 41 0.40 -21.26 14.36
CA LYS A 41 1.59 -20.78 15.07
C LYS A 41 2.84 -20.96 14.21
N LEU A 42 3.85 -20.11 14.37
CA LEU A 42 5.08 -20.19 13.56
C LEU A 42 5.79 -21.56 13.69
N ILE A 43 5.63 -22.24 14.83
CA ILE A 43 6.21 -23.56 15.09
C ILE A 43 5.66 -24.66 14.17
N ASP A 44 4.45 -24.48 13.64
CA ASP A 44 3.80 -25.46 12.75
C ASP A 44 4.45 -25.51 11.36
N LYS A 45 5.35 -24.56 11.05
CA LYS A 45 6.19 -24.53 9.82
C LYS A 45 5.43 -24.65 8.49
N HIS A 46 4.13 -24.36 8.48
CA HIS A 46 3.34 -24.32 7.24
C HIS A 46 3.87 -23.30 6.23
N ARG A 47 3.97 -23.71 4.95
CA ARG A 47 4.37 -22.82 3.87
C ARG A 47 3.31 -21.77 3.61
N SER A 48 3.76 -20.57 3.26
CA SER A 48 2.87 -19.44 2.92
C SER A 48 2.08 -19.66 1.63
N SER A 49 2.52 -20.57 0.75
CA SER A 49 1.77 -21.03 -0.44
C SER A 49 0.50 -21.75 -0.02
N ASP A 50 0.63 -22.70 0.90
CA ASP A 50 -0.43 -23.62 1.30
C ASP A 50 -1.51 -22.86 2.07
N ILE A 51 -1.07 -21.98 2.98
CA ILE A 51 -1.94 -21.04 3.70
C ILE A 51 -2.76 -20.19 2.71
N ARG A 52 -2.11 -19.67 1.66
CA ARG A 52 -2.79 -18.82 0.67
C ARG A 52 -3.77 -19.59 -0.20
N HIS A 53 -3.45 -20.84 -0.55
CA HIS A 53 -4.35 -21.71 -1.28
C HIS A 53 -5.63 -22.00 -0.49
N LYS A 54 -5.51 -22.11 0.85
CA LYS A 54 -6.65 -22.28 1.76
C LYS A 54 -7.46 -21.00 1.93
N THR A 55 -6.81 -19.86 2.19
CA THR A 55 -7.52 -18.60 2.49
C THR A 55 -8.08 -17.91 1.25
N LYS A 56 -7.47 -18.12 0.07
CA LYS A 56 -7.87 -17.53 -1.23
C LYS A 56 -8.04 -16.01 -1.22
N LEU A 57 -7.42 -15.31 -0.27
CA LEU A 57 -7.54 -13.86 -0.14
C LEU A 57 -6.91 -13.13 -1.33
N ILE A 58 -7.51 -12.00 -1.70
CA ILE A 58 -6.96 -11.11 -2.71
C ILE A 58 -5.58 -10.62 -2.24
N ASN A 59 -4.66 -10.42 -3.19
CA ASN A 59 -3.38 -9.81 -2.89
C ASN A 59 -3.58 -8.34 -2.50
N ALA A 60 -3.40 -8.01 -1.21
CA ALA A 60 -3.56 -6.66 -0.69
C ALA A 60 -2.60 -5.68 -1.38
N GLY A 61 -1.39 -6.14 -1.72
CA GLY A 61 -0.42 -5.35 -2.48
C GLY A 61 -0.91 -5.00 -3.89
N LYS A 62 -1.59 -5.93 -4.58
CA LYS A 62 -2.20 -5.63 -5.89
C LYS A 62 -3.38 -4.68 -5.73
N HIS A 63 -4.22 -4.90 -4.71
CA HIS A 63 -5.39 -4.06 -4.46
C HIS A 63 -5.02 -2.61 -4.11
N ALA A 64 -4.05 -2.42 -3.21
CA ALA A 64 -3.54 -1.09 -2.87
C ALA A 64 -2.94 -0.36 -4.08
N GLN A 65 -2.24 -1.08 -4.97
CA GLN A 65 -1.74 -0.49 -6.22
C GLN A 65 -2.88 -0.05 -7.15
N GLN A 66 -3.93 -0.86 -7.29
CA GLN A 66 -5.13 -0.48 -8.04
C GLN A 66 -5.81 0.77 -7.46
N LEU A 67 -5.92 0.87 -6.13
CA LEU A 67 -6.48 2.05 -5.46
C LEU A 67 -5.65 3.30 -5.75
N LYS A 68 -4.32 3.19 -5.71
CA LYS A 68 -3.42 4.29 -6.08
C LYS A 68 -3.61 4.74 -7.53
N TRP A 69 -3.70 3.81 -8.49
CA TRP A 69 -3.92 4.16 -9.90
C TRP A 69 -5.30 4.78 -10.14
N LYS A 70 -6.35 4.27 -9.49
CA LYS A 70 -7.68 4.88 -9.53
C LYS A 70 -7.64 6.31 -9.01
N TRP A 71 -6.89 6.56 -7.94
CA TRP A 71 -6.68 7.88 -7.38
C TRP A 71 -5.90 8.80 -8.32
N ALA A 72 -4.80 8.32 -8.91
CA ALA A 72 -4.04 9.09 -9.90
C ALA A 72 -4.92 9.49 -11.10
N GLY A 73 -5.73 8.56 -11.62
CA GLY A 73 -6.69 8.86 -12.68
C GLY A 73 -7.77 9.87 -12.25
N HIS A 74 -8.24 9.79 -11.01
CA HIS A 74 -9.16 10.80 -10.44
C HIS A 74 -8.50 12.19 -10.36
N MET A 75 -7.23 12.28 -9.94
CA MET A 75 -6.48 13.54 -9.90
C MET A 75 -6.29 14.16 -11.29
N ILE A 76 -6.02 13.35 -12.31
CA ILE A 76 -5.87 13.82 -13.70
C ILE A 76 -7.19 14.38 -14.24
N ARG A 77 -8.31 13.69 -13.99
CA ARG A 77 -9.65 14.15 -14.43
C ARG A 77 -10.19 15.33 -13.63
N THR A 78 -9.67 15.57 -12.44
CA THR A 78 -10.11 16.68 -11.59
C THR A 78 -9.65 17.99 -12.18
N THR A 79 -10.61 18.84 -12.58
CA THR A 79 -10.39 20.19 -13.11
C THR A 79 -10.24 21.21 -11.98
N GLY A 80 -9.52 22.29 -12.27
CA GLY A 80 -9.26 23.38 -11.33
C GLY A 80 -8.14 23.09 -10.32
N GLU A 81 -7.84 24.10 -9.53
CA GLU A 81 -6.77 24.08 -8.54
C GLU A 81 -7.31 23.63 -7.18
N ARG A 82 -7.42 22.31 -6.99
CA ARG A 82 -7.86 21.74 -5.70
C ARG A 82 -6.68 21.50 -4.77
N TRP A 83 -6.86 21.81 -3.49
CA TRP A 83 -5.91 21.51 -2.42
C TRP A 83 -5.38 20.08 -2.46
N THR A 84 -6.25 19.11 -2.74
CA THR A 84 -5.86 17.70 -2.85
C THR A 84 -4.78 17.46 -3.92
N LYS A 85 -4.90 18.12 -5.07
CA LYS A 85 -3.91 18.03 -6.16
C LYS A 85 -2.61 18.72 -5.76
N LEU A 86 -2.71 19.95 -5.25
CA LEU A 86 -1.58 20.74 -4.78
C LEU A 86 -0.75 19.99 -3.73
N VAL A 87 -1.39 19.51 -2.68
CA VAL A 87 -0.72 18.80 -1.57
C VAL A 87 -0.07 17.50 -2.06
N THR A 88 -0.72 16.76 -2.96
CA THR A 88 -0.19 15.48 -3.46
C THR A 88 1.00 15.68 -4.39
N THR A 89 1.01 16.73 -5.22
CA THR A 89 2.13 17.07 -6.12
C THR A 89 3.23 17.90 -5.47
N TRP A 90 3.00 18.39 -4.25
CA TRP A 90 3.91 19.30 -3.59
C TRP A 90 5.26 18.63 -3.30
N LYS A 91 6.32 19.14 -3.94
CA LYS A 91 7.67 18.64 -3.74
C LYS A 91 8.31 19.16 -2.43
N GLY A 92 7.63 20.02 -1.67
CA GLY A 92 8.20 20.59 -0.45
C GLY A 92 9.17 21.75 -0.74
N PRO A 93 9.78 22.31 0.31
CA PRO A 93 10.80 23.35 0.17
C PRO A 93 12.01 22.87 -0.66
N LYS A 94 12.70 23.81 -1.32
CA LYS A 94 13.91 23.52 -2.13
C LYS A 94 15.10 23.01 -1.31
N SER A 95 15.04 23.06 0.02
CA SER A 95 16.13 22.63 0.91
C SER A 95 16.28 21.10 0.97
N LYS A 96 17.45 20.64 1.41
CA LYS A 96 17.66 19.23 1.75
C LYS A 96 16.67 18.79 2.82
N ARG A 97 16.20 17.54 2.73
CA ARG A 97 15.31 16.94 3.73
C ARG A 97 16.09 16.59 4.99
N ALA A 98 15.49 16.86 6.15
CA ALA A 98 16.03 16.47 7.44
C ALA A 98 16.07 14.93 7.59
N ARG A 99 16.98 14.44 8.44
CA ARG A 99 17.05 13.03 8.81
C ARG A 99 15.70 12.55 9.36
N GLY A 100 15.30 11.33 9.01
CA GLY A 100 14.05 10.72 9.44
C GLY A 100 12.82 11.07 8.58
N ARG A 101 12.89 12.05 7.68
CA ARG A 101 11.81 12.28 6.71
C ARG A 101 11.89 11.26 5.56
N PRO A 102 10.75 10.75 5.07
CA PRO A 102 10.72 9.89 3.89
C PRO A 102 11.45 10.52 2.70
N ILE A 103 12.30 9.75 2.03
CA ILE A 103 13.12 10.22 0.90
C ILE A 103 12.23 10.40 -0.34
N ASP A 104 11.50 9.35 -0.71
CA ASP A 104 10.61 9.35 -1.87
C ASP A 104 9.35 10.21 -1.58
N ARG A 105 8.69 10.71 -2.63
CA ARG A 105 7.35 11.31 -2.61
C ARG A 105 6.36 10.45 -3.37
N TRP A 106 5.08 10.81 -3.25
CA TRP A 106 4.03 10.15 -4.01
C TRP A 106 4.25 10.26 -5.53
N THR A 107 4.70 11.43 -6.00
CA THR A 107 5.04 11.72 -7.41
C THR A 107 6.25 10.93 -7.91
N ASP A 108 7.23 10.69 -7.04
CA ASP A 108 8.51 10.08 -7.40
C ASP A 108 8.36 8.58 -7.77
N ASP A 109 7.20 7.99 -7.45
CA ASP A 109 6.85 6.61 -7.78
C ASP A 109 6.51 6.40 -9.27
N HIS A 110 6.24 7.48 -10.00
CA HIS A 110 5.96 7.46 -11.44
C HIS A 110 7.20 7.74 -12.30
N GLU A 111 8.28 8.24 -11.70
CA GLU A 111 9.50 8.68 -12.37
C GLU A 111 10.63 7.60 -12.33
N ARG A 112 10.31 6.36 -11.93
CA ARG A 112 11.22 5.20 -11.87
C ARG A 112 10.86 4.14 -12.91
#